data_AF-A0A9P7D614-F1
#
_entry.id   AF-A0A9P7D614-F1
#
_cell.length_a   1.000
_cell.length_b   1.000
_cell.length_c   1.000
_cell.angle_alpha   90.00
_cell.angle_beta   90.00
_cell.angle_gamma   90.00
#
_symmetry.space_group_name_H-M   'P 1'
#
loop_
_entity.id
_entity.type
_entity.pdbx_description
1 polymer ?
#
loop_
_entity_poly.entity_id
_entity_poly.type
_entity_poly.pdbx_seq_one_letter_code
_entity_poly.pdbx_strand_id
1 'polypeptide(L)'
;MFTRCFLPHCPCESTSPQNSVIIDVEPSAAVNARDAQVETLVYRCLWDTQHSPCGMFIEGTSRDLLSHLRERHGVMHTADAELECRWSSCSMDKRLKMNSIARHIGKHLDIQFRCSRCGLTARDDVVRDHIRRNPACADAAVHLVPGSGARRIVSA
;
A
#
# COMPACT_ATOMS: atom_id res chain seq x y z
N MET A 1 -59.78 33.61 7.67
CA MET A 1 -60.13 33.80 9.10
C MET A 1 -58.83 34.11 9.82
N PHE A 2 -58.38 35.36 9.88
CA PHE A 2 -58.71 36.40 10.86
C PHE A 2 -58.77 35.94 12.33
N THR A 3 -58.03 36.70 13.16
CA THR A 3 -58.08 36.84 14.64
C THR A 3 -57.11 35.93 15.41
N ARG A 4 -55.89 36.43 15.73
CA ARG A 4 -55.50 37.21 16.94
C ARG A 4 -55.49 36.33 18.21
N CYS A 5 -54.29 35.99 18.70
CA CYS A 5 -53.57 36.66 19.80
C CYS A 5 -54.28 36.53 21.14
N PHE A 6 -53.62 35.95 22.15
CA PHE A 6 -53.49 36.57 23.48
C PHE A 6 -52.30 35.93 24.23
N LEU A 7 -51.15 36.63 24.20
CA LEU A 7 -50.19 36.64 25.30
C LEU A 7 -50.88 37.24 26.54
N PRO A 8 -50.51 36.84 27.77
CA PRO A 8 -49.52 37.64 28.51
C PRO A 8 -48.60 36.74 29.36
N HIS A 9 -47.27 36.89 29.34
CA HIS A 9 -46.55 37.99 29.96
C HIS A 9 -45.11 38.09 29.42
N CYS A 10 -44.71 39.32 29.09
CA CYS A 10 -43.33 39.84 29.06
C CYS A 10 -42.83 40.06 30.51
N PRO A 11 -41.52 40.24 30.81
CA PRO A 11 -40.51 40.86 29.94
C PRO A 11 -39.11 40.23 29.88
N CYS A 12 -38.42 40.58 28.78
CA CYS A 12 -37.01 40.98 28.65
C CYS A 12 -35.99 40.42 29.65
N GLU A 13 -34.97 39.69 29.19
CA GLU A 13 -33.64 40.28 28.97
C GLU A 13 -32.64 39.28 28.37
N SER A 14 -31.91 39.77 27.38
CA SER A 14 -30.85 39.07 26.68
C SER A 14 -29.59 39.04 27.52
N THR A 15 -29.04 37.86 27.84
CA THR A 15 -27.58 37.71 27.97
C THR A 15 -27.17 36.25 27.74
N SER A 16 -26.52 36.01 26.60
CA SER A 16 -25.66 34.86 26.33
C SER A 16 -24.47 34.90 27.31
N PRO A 17 -24.01 33.77 27.85
CA PRO A 17 -22.99 33.04 27.12
C PRO A 17 -23.19 31.51 27.14
N GLN A 18 -22.63 30.90 26.11
CA GLN A 18 -22.64 29.47 25.82
C GLN A 18 -22.08 28.65 26.99
N ASN A 19 -22.91 27.75 27.54
CA ASN A 19 -22.44 26.66 28.39
C ASN A 19 -22.80 25.34 27.70
N SER A 20 -21.87 24.83 26.90
CA SER A 20 -21.96 23.48 26.35
C SER A 20 -20.71 22.70 26.75
N VAL A 21 -20.89 21.92 27.82
CA VAL A 21 -20.31 20.60 28.10
C VAL A 21 -19.03 20.30 27.32
N ILE A 22 -17.88 20.50 27.97
CA ILE A 22 -16.62 19.90 27.53
C ILE A 22 -16.78 18.40 27.72
N ILE A 23 -16.84 17.67 26.60
CA ILE A 23 -16.63 16.23 26.59
C ILE A 23 -15.13 16.06 26.86
N ASP A 24 -14.77 15.53 28.02
CA ASP A 24 -13.44 14.97 28.24
C ASP A 24 -13.28 13.75 27.31
N VAL A 25 -12.85 14.01 26.07
CA VAL A 25 -12.14 13.02 25.26
C VAL A 25 -10.70 13.07 25.74
N GLU A 26 -10.31 12.05 26.51
CA GLU A 26 -8.94 11.84 26.95
C GLU A 26 -7.97 12.08 25.77
N PRO A 27 -6.96 12.96 25.94
CA PRO A 27 -6.04 13.28 24.88
C PRO A 27 -5.07 12.11 24.66
N SER A 28 -5.00 11.70 23.40
CA SER A 28 -3.79 11.22 22.73
C SER A 28 -2.91 10.27 23.53
N ALA A 29 -2.95 9.00 23.14
CA ALA A 29 -1.71 8.22 23.10
C ALA A 29 -0.67 9.08 22.35
N ALA A 30 0.19 9.75 23.10
CA ALA A 30 1.38 10.39 22.61
C ALA A 30 2.29 9.28 22.09
N VAL A 31 2.01 8.83 20.86
CA VAL A 31 3.00 8.13 20.07
C VAL A 31 4.09 9.17 19.87
N ASN A 32 5.19 9.03 20.60
CA ASN A 32 6.36 9.88 20.44
C ASN A 32 6.81 9.77 18.98
N ALA A 33 6.31 10.67 18.13
CA ALA A 33 6.57 10.75 16.70
C ALA A 33 7.96 11.34 16.41
N ARG A 34 8.97 10.90 17.16
CA ARG A 34 10.34 11.41 17.03
C ARG A 34 11.37 10.39 16.58
N ASP A 35 11.02 9.11 16.45
CA ASP A 35 11.97 8.11 15.92
C ASP A 35 11.26 6.83 15.44
N ALA A 36 10.12 6.96 14.75
CA ALA A 36 9.54 5.83 14.05
C ALA A 36 10.37 5.56 12.80
N GLN A 37 11.56 4.98 12.98
CA GLN A 37 12.40 4.44 11.91
C GLN A 37 11.56 3.40 11.15
N VAL A 38 11.00 3.81 10.00
CA VAL A 38 10.28 2.90 9.13
C VAL A 38 11.34 2.13 8.35
N GLU A 39 11.59 0.88 8.75
CA GLU A 39 12.41 -0.04 7.96
C GLU A 39 11.69 -0.32 6.63
N THR A 40 12.24 0.19 5.53
CA THR A 40 11.70 -0.05 4.19
C THR A 40 12.52 -1.12 3.48
N LEU A 41 11.83 -2.11 2.91
CA LEU A 41 12.44 -3.15 2.09
C LEU A 41 12.55 -2.69 0.64
N VAL A 42 13.78 -2.68 0.13
CA VAL A 42 14.10 -2.26 -1.22
C VAL A 42 14.84 -3.35 -2.00
N TYR A 43 14.64 -3.35 -3.31
CA TYR A 43 15.17 -4.34 -4.25
C TYR A 43 15.92 -3.65 -5.37
N ARG A 44 17.07 -4.20 -5.77
CA ARG A 44 17.84 -3.66 -6.90
C ARG A 44 17.15 -4.01 -8.21
N CYS A 45 16.84 -2.99 -9.01
CA CYS A 45 16.34 -3.15 -10.37
C CYS A 45 17.44 -3.68 -11.28
N LEU A 46 17.19 -4.79 -11.98
CA LEU A 46 18.07 -5.35 -13.00
C LEU A 46 17.42 -5.29 -14.39
N TRP A 47 16.52 -4.33 -14.61
CA TRP A 47 16.01 -4.07 -15.95
C TRP A 47 17.13 -3.54 -16.83
N ASP A 48 17.33 -4.18 -17.98
CA ASP A 48 18.39 -3.89 -18.94
C ASP A 48 17.80 -3.20 -20.17
N THR A 49 18.28 -2.00 -20.49
CA THR A 49 17.88 -1.29 -21.70
C THR A 49 18.92 -1.32 -22.81
N GLN A 50 20.22 -1.49 -22.48
CA GLN A 50 21.37 -1.35 -23.39
C GLN A 50 22.62 -2.11 -22.88
N HIS A 51 22.48 -3.36 -22.49
CA HIS A 51 23.55 -4.17 -21.86
C HIS A 51 24.07 -3.56 -20.55
N SER A 52 23.23 -2.78 -19.88
CA SER A 52 23.56 -2.13 -18.61
C SER A 52 22.34 -2.21 -17.70
N PRO A 53 22.43 -2.93 -16.56
CA PRO A 53 21.33 -3.03 -15.63
C PRO A 53 21.07 -1.69 -14.94
N CYS A 54 19.79 -1.40 -14.70
CA CYS A 54 19.31 -0.18 -14.04
C CYS A 54 20.03 0.16 -12.72
N GLY A 55 20.15 -0.82 -11.81
CA GLY A 55 20.90 -0.69 -10.56
C GLY A 55 20.24 0.16 -9.45
N MET A 56 19.18 0.89 -9.75
CA MET A 56 18.40 1.67 -8.77
C MET A 56 17.58 0.77 -7.85
N PHE A 57 17.27 1.27 -6.65
CA PHE A 57 16.44 0.56 -5.68
C PHE A 57 14.95 0.88 -5.87
N ILE A 58 14.11 -0.15 -5.74
CA ILE A 58 12.65 -0.09 -5.83
C ILE A 58 12.08 -0.59 -4.51
N GLU A 59 11.08 0.10 -3.98
CA GLU A 59 10.29 -0.37 -2.85
C GLU A 59 9.47 -1.62 -3.23
N GLY A 60 9.31 -2.55 -2.29
CA GLY A 60 8.90 -3.94 -2.56
C GLY A 60 7.47 -4.19 -3.06
N THR A 61 6.69 -3.18 -3.45
CA THR A 61 5.31 -3.40 -3.93
C THR A 61 5.21 -3.44 -5.45
N SER A 62 4.18 -4.15 -5.96
CA SER A 62 3.86 -4.17 -7.39
C SER A 62 3.59 -2.76 -7.96
N ARG A 63 3.07 -1.84 -7.13
CA ARG A 63 2.81 -0.47 -7.54
C ARG A 63 4.13 0.29 -7.76
N ASP A 64 5.04 0.20 -6.81
CA ASP A 64 6.34 0.89 -6.87
C ASP A 64 7.16 0.39 -8.04
N LEU A 65 7.12 -0.92 -8.28
CA LEU A 65 7.72 -1.54 -9.45
C LEU A 65 7.16 -0.97 -10.77
N LEU A 66 5.83 -0.90 -10.91
CA LEU A 66 5.21 -0.35 -12.14
C LEU A 66 5.56 1.13 -12.33
N SER A 67 5.49 1.93 -11.26
CA SER A 67 5.89 3.34 -11.30
C SER A 67 7.34 3.49 -11.73
N HIS A 68 8.24 2.67 -11.19
CA HIS A 68 9.65 2.65 -11.56
C HIS A 68 9.88 2.32 -13.03
N LEU A 69 9.22 1.27 -13.56
CA LEU A 69 9.35 0.89 -14.97
C LEU A 69 8.88 2.01 -15.90
N ARG A 70 7.80 2.69 -15.53
CA ARG A 70 7.26 3.82 -16.28
C ARG A 70 8.23 5.01 -16.28
N GLU A 71 8.68 5.42 -15.10
CA GLU A 71 9.44 6.65 -14.91
C GLU A 71 10.91 6.53 -15.32
N ARG A 72 11.50 5.34 -15.15
CA ARG A 72 12.93 5.10 -15.38
C ARG A 72 13.21 4.36 -16.68
N HIS A 73 12.24 3.62 -17.20
CA HIS A 73 12.43 2.81 -18.41
C HIS A 73 11.41 3.12 -19.52
N GLY A 74 10.51 4.09 -19.32
CA GLY A 74 9.54 4.50 -20.33
C GLY A 74 8.53 3.42 -20.70
N VAL A 75 8.33 2.41 -19.85
CA VAL A 75 7.37 1.33 -20.10
C VAL A 75 5.96 1.91 -19.92
N MET A 76 5.26 2.17 -21.04
CA MET A 76 3.96 2.85 -21.02
C MET A 76 2.78 1.90 -20.87
N HIS A 77 1.76 2.35 -20.16
CA HIS A 77 0.51 1.63 -19.89
C HIS A 77 -0.51 1.75 -21.03
N THR A 78 -0.19 1.28 -22.24
CA THR A 78 -1.30 0.92 -23.12
C THR A 78 -1.79 -0.46 -22.71
N ALA A 79 -3.10 -0.61 -22.47
CA ALA A 79 -3.68 -1.86 -21.95
C ALA A 79 -3.38 -3.08 -22.84
N ASP A 80 -3.16 -2.81 -24.14
CA ASP A 80 -2.83 -3.79 -25.17
C ASP A 80 -1.32 -3.85 -25.49
N ALA A 81 -0.47 -3.08 -24.81
CA ALA A 81 0.97 -3.22 -24.98
C ALA A 81 1.44 -4.58 -24.45
N GLU A 82 1.90 -5.40 -25.39
CA GLU A 82 2.69 -6.58 -25.12
C GLU A 82 4.17 -6.20 -25.07
N LEU A 83 4.80 -6.40 -23.92
CA LEU A 83 6.19 -6.03 -23.67
C LEU A 83 7.03 -7.24 -23.27
N GLU A 84 8.27 -7.24 -23.71
CA GLU A 84 9.24 -8.27 -23.33
C GLU A 84 9.87 -7.92 -21.98
N CYS A 85 10.10 -8.92 -21.14
CA CYS A 85 10.81 -8.69 -19.88
C CYS A 85 12.30 -8.59 -20.15
N ARG A 86 12.87 -7.39 -19.95
CA ARG A 86 14.31 -7.15 -20.11
C ARG A 86 15.09 -7.27 -18.81
N TRP A 87 14.65 -8.09 -17.88
CA TRP A 87 15.44 -8.32 -16.67
C TRP A 87 16.71 -9.09 -17.02
N SER A 88 17.89 -8.71 -16.50
CA SER A 88 19.18 -9.26 -16.96
C SER A 88 19.32 -10.78 -16.90
N SER A 89 18.56 -11.45 -16.03
CA SER A 89 18.55 -12.92 -15.89
C SER A 89 17.28 -13.57 -16.46
N CYS A 90 16.47 -12.83 -17.21
CA CYS A 90 15.23 -13.35 -17.77
C CYS A 90 15.49 -14.06 -19.09
N SER A 91 15.10 -15.32 -19.17
CA SER A 91 15.11 -16.11 -20.41
C SER A 91 13.70 -16.30 -20.98
N MET A 92 12.76 -15.43 -20.62
CA MET A 92 11.39 -15.51 -21.12
C MET A 92 11.25 -14.72 -22.42
N ASP A 93 11.12 -15.44 -23.53
CA ASP A 93 10.90 -14.84 -24.87
C ASP A 93 9.43 -14.44 -25.13
N LYS A 94 8.54 -14.68 -24.16
CA LYS A 94 7.11 -14.36 -24.30
C LYS A 94 6.86 -12.90 -23.98
N ARG A 95 6.07 -12.25 -24.83
CA ARG A 95 5.55 -10.91 -24.54
C ARG A 95 4.46 -10.99 -23.47
N LEU A 96 4.50 -10.05 -22.55
CA LEU A 96 3.63 -9.97 -21.39
C LEU A 96 2.76 -8.73 -21.47
N LYS A 97 1.49 -8.86 -21.05
CA LYS A 97 0.66 -7.69 -20.78
C LYS A 97 1.23 -6.89 -19.62
N MET A 98 1.02 -5.58 -19.62
CA MET A 98 1.49 -4.69 -18.54
C MET A 98 1.08 -5.17 -17.14
N ASN A 99 -0.17 -5.58 -16.92
CA ASN A 99 -0.59 -6.08 -15.59
C ASN A 99 0.11 -7.40 -15.19
N SER A 100 0.66 -8.13 -16.15
CA SER A 100 1.42 -9.37 -15.92
C SER A 100 2.92 -9.12 -15.70
N ILE A 101 3.48 -7.98 -16.16
CA ILE A 101 4.93 -7.72 -15.99
C ILE A 101 5.29 -7.53 -14.53
N ALA A 102 4.48 -6.81 -13.75
CA ALA A 102 4.76 -6.58 -12.33
C ALA A 102 4.84 -7.91 -11.56
N ARG A 103 3.86 -8.78 -11.82
CA ARG A 103 3.83 -10.15 -11.30
C ARG A 103 5.04 -10.96 -11.77
N HIS A 104 5.42 -10.83 -13.03
CA HIS A 104 6.55 -11.55 -13.61
C HIS A 104 7.86 -11.14 -12.94
N ILE A 105 8.14 -9.84 -12.84
CA ILE A 105 9.35 -9.32 -12.19
C ILE A 105 9.36 -9.64 -10.70
N GLY A 106 8.21 -9.67 -10.03
CA GLY A 106 8.11 -10.13 -8.64
C GLY A 106 8.72 -11.53 -8.42
N LYS A 107 8.74 -12.39 -9.45
CA LYS A 107 9.46 -13.68 -9.40
C LYS A 107 10.97 -13.52 -9.41
N HIS A 108 11.51 -12.58 -10.20
CA HIS A 108 12.95 -12.29 -10.20
C HIS A 108 13.42 -11.72 -8.87
N LEU A 109 12.54 -10.99 -8.19
CA LEU A 109 12.79 -10.45 -6.85
C LEU A 109 12.55 -11.46 -5.72
N ASP A 110 12.02 -12.64 -6.04
CA ASP A 110 11.60 -13.68 -5.09
C ASP A 110 10.74 -13.14 -3.94
N ILE A 111 9.83 -12.21 -4.26
CA ILE A 111 8.95 -11.60 -3.27
C ILE A 111 7.82 -12.58 -2.94
N GLN A 112 7.75 -12.98 -1.68
CA GLN A 112 6.73 -13.90 -1.18
C GLN A 112 5.98 -13.29 0.00
N PHE A 113 4.82 -13.86 0.29
CA PHE A 113 3.96 -13.46 1.39
C PHE A 113 3.62 -14.71 2.19
N ARG A 114 3.51 -14.57 3.50
CA ARG A 114 3.28 -15.66 4.43
C ARG A 114 2.02 -15.39 5.26
N CYS A 115 1.15 -16.39 5.35
CA CYS A 115 0.05 -16.43 6.30
C CYS A 115 0.61 -16.60 7.72
N SER A 116 0.29 -15.66 8.62
CA SER A 116 0.72 -15.70 10.03
C SER A 116 0.16 -16.89 10.81
N ARG A 117 -1.01 -17.42 10.41
CA ARG A 117 -1.69 -18.53 11.11
C ARG A 117 -1.12 -19.90 10.73
N CYS A 118 -1.13 -20.25 9.44
CA CYS A 118 -0.79 -21.59 8.97
C CYS A 118 0.61 -21.69 8.33
N GLY A 119 1.29 -20.56 8.12
CA GLY A 119 2.62 -20.53 7.51
C GLY A 119 2.67 -20.71 6.00
N LEU A 120 1.52 -20.85 5.31
CA LEU A 120 1.47 -20.91 3.85
C LEU A 120 2.23 -19.70 3.26
N THR A 121 3.22 -19.99 2.42
CA THR A 121 4.02 -18.97 1.74
C THR A 121 3.75 -19.03 0.24
N ALA A 122 3.27 -17.92 -0.32
CA ALA A 122 2.91 -17.81 -1.73
C ALA A 122 2.93 -16.33 -2.19
N ARG A 123 2.45 -16.04 -3.39
CA ARG A 123 2.24 -14.67 -3.87
C ARG A 123 1.10 -13.97 -3.09
N ASP A 124 1.11 -12.64 -3.03
CA ASP A 124 0.12 -11.83 -2.29
C ASP A 124 -1.33 -12.20 -2.61
N ASP A 125 -1.69 -12.28 -3.89
CA ASP A 125 -3.04 -12.65 -4.35
C ASP A 125 -3.46 -14.05 -3.86
N VAL A 126 -2.52 -14.99 -3.85
CA VAL A 126 -2.77 -16.37 -3.42
C VAL A 126 -2.91 -16.45 -1.90
N VAL A 127 -2.08 -15.74 -1.13
CA VAL A 127 -2.18 -15.72 0.34
C VAL A 127 -3.46 -15.04 0.79
N ARG A 128 -3.85 -13.92 0.15
CA ARG A 128 -5.12 -13.25 0.46
C ARG A 128 -6.33 -14.11 0.10
N ASP A 129 -6.30 -14.79 -1.05
CA ASP A 129 -7.36 -15.74 -1.41
C ASP A 129 -7.44 -16.90 -0.41
N HIS A 130 -6.30 -17.42 0.04
CA HIS A 130 -6.21 -18.43 1.09
C HIS A 130 -6.88 -17.97 2.40
N ILE A 131 -6.52 -16.79 2.90
CA ILE A 131 -7.09 -16.21 4.13
C ILE A 131 -8.60 -16.06 4.01
N ARG A 132 -9.07 -15.55 2.86
CA ARG A 132 -10.51 -15.36 2.61
C ARG A 132 -11.28 -16.67 2.55
N ARG A 133 -10.70 -17.73 1.97
CA ARG A 133 -11.39 -19.01 1.75
C ARG A 133 -11.29 -19.98 2.93
N ASN A 134 -10.33 -19.78 3.82
CA ASN A 134 -10.07 -20.69 4.92
C ASN A 134 -10.49 -20.06 6.27
N PRO A 135 -11.61 -20.49 6.87
CA PRO A 135 -12.10 -19.94 8.14
C PRO A 135 -11.09 -20.02 9.28
N ALA A 136 -10.21 -21.03 9.29
CA ALA A 136 -9.17 -21.18 10.31
C ALA A 136 -8.06 -20.12 10.20
N CYS A 137 -8.01 -19.38 9.09
CA CYS A 137 -7.04 -18.32 8.82
C CYS A 137 -7.71 -16.95 8.60
N ALA A 138 -9.00 -16.80 8.88
CA ALA A 138 -9.77 -15.60 8.52
C ALA A 138 -9.23 -14.31 9.16
N ASP A 139 -8.60 -14.42 10.33
CA ASP A 139 -7.99 -13.32 11.08
C ASP A 139 -6.46 -13.29 10.97
N ALA A 140 -5.89 -14.05 10.02
CA ALA A 140 -4.46 -14.06 9.80
C ALA A 140 -3.97 -12.72 9.22
N ALA A 141 -2.91 -12.18 9.81
CA ALA A 141 -2.08 -11.18 9.15
C ALA A 141 -1.28 -11.80 7.98
N VAL A 142 -0.97 -10.98 6.98
CA VAL A 142 -0.07 -11.31 5.88
C VAL A 142 1.30 -10.67 6.15
N HIS A 143 2.35 -11.49 6.18
CA HIS A 143 3.72 -11.00 6.33
C HIS A 143 4.47 -11.07 5.01
N LEU A 144 5.15 -9.99 4.64
CA LEU A 144 6.10 -10.00 3.53
C LEU A 144 7.31 -10.86 3.91
N VAL A 145 7.67 -11.81 3.05
CA VAL A 145 8.90 -12.58 3.13
C VAL A 145 9.87 -11.99 2.09
N PRO A 146 10.96 -11.33 2.54
CA PRO A 146 11.90 -10.70 1.63
C PRO A 146 12.60 -11.75 0.78
N GLY A 147 12.70 -11.50 -0.53
CA GLY A 147 13.48 -12.35 -1.43
C GLY A 147 14.99 -12.17 -1.26
N SER A 148 15.76 -13.04 -1.91
CA SER A 148 17.24 -13.10 -1.79
C SER A 148 17.98 -11.80 -2.11
N GLY A 149 17.38 -10.89 -2.90
CA GLY A 149 17.94 -9.59 -3.26
C GLY A 149 17.50 -8.41 -2.40
N ALA A 150 16.70 -8.64 -1.36
CA ALA A 150 16.13 -7.58 -0.54
C ALA A 150 17.20 -6.90 0.34
N ARG A 151 17.10 -5.58 0.48
CA ARG A 151 17.86 -4.79 1.46
C ARG A 151 16.91 -4.00 2.34
N ARG A 152 17.25 -3.85 3.61
CA ARG A 152 16.55 -2.94 4.52
C ARG A 152 17.26 -1.60 4.53
N ILE A 153 16.51 -0.53 4.31
CA ILE A 153 16.98 0.83 4.50
C ILE A 153 16.18 1.47 5.61
N VAL A 154 16.85 2.29 6.41
CA VAL A 154 16.23 3.11 7.44
C VAL A 154 16.20 4.53 6.91
N SER A 155 14.99 5.06 6.71
CA SER A 155 14.82 6.48 6.42
C SER A 155 14.70 7.22 7.75
N ALA A 156 15.67 8.10 8.02
CA ALA A 156 15.68 9.00 9.19
C ALA A 156 14.82 10.24 8.94
#